data_AF-A0A1Z9AT02-F1
#
_entry.id   AF-A0A1Z9AT02-F1
#
_cell.length_a   1.000
_cell.length_b   1.000
_cell.length_c   1.000
_cell.angle_alpha   90.00
_cell.angle_beta   90.00
_cell.angle_gamma   90.00
#
_symmetry.space_group_name_H-M   'P 1'
#
loop_
_entity.id
_entity.type
_entity.pdbx_description
1 polymer ?
#
loop_
_entity_poly.entity_id
_entity_poly.type
_entity_poly.pdbx_seq_one_letter_code
_entity_poly.pdbx_strand_id
1 'polypeptide(L)'
;MTISSTADGWFVSFSMDVEVSMLPSKSQARCGVDLGISALATLSNGEIRYWDTPKPLQQKLRQLARYQRRLVKKVKRSKGY
;
A
#
# COMPACT_ATOMS: atom_id res chain seq x y z
N MET A 1 11.99 -14.55 -14.88
CA MET A 1 11.64 -13.28 -15.55
C MET A 1 10.39 -13.53 -16.39
N THR A 2 9.38 -12.67 -16.27
CA THR A 2 8.11 -12.80 -17.01
C THR A 2 7.81 -11.48 -17.71
N ILE A 3 7.48 -11.55 -19.00
CA ILE A 3 7.06 -10.41 -19.83
C ILE A 3 5.58 -10.58 -20.15
N SER A 4 4.80 -9.51 -20.02
CA SER A 4 3.38 -9.50 -20.41
C SER A 4 3.01 -8.21 -21.13
N SER A 5 1.98 -8.27 -21.97
CA SER A 5 1.38 -7.12 -22.64
C SER A 5 -0.09 -7.02 -22.26
N THR A 6 -0.55 -5.85 -21.82
CA THR A 6 -1.94 -5.61 -21.42
C THR A 6 -2.29 -4.14 -21.60
N ALA A 7 -3.46 -3.85 -22.17
CA ALA A 7 -3.97 -2.49 -22.40
C ALA A 7 -2.92 -1.56 -23.04
N ASP A 8 -2.34 -2.00 -24.16
CA ASP A 8 -1.31 -1.28 -24.94
C ASP A 8 0.01 -1.01 -24.19
N GLY A 9 0.20 -1.59 -23.00
CA GLY A 9 1.42 -1.50 -22.21
C GLY A 9 2.20 -2.82 -22.16
N TRP A 10 3.53 -2.72 -22.13
CA TRP A 10 4.43 -3.85 -21.87
C TRP A 10 4.92 -3.81 -20.43
N PHE A 11 4.92 -4.97 -19.77
CA PHE A 11 5.38 -5.14 -18.39
C PHE A 11 6.46 -6.22 -18.35
N VAL A 12 7.49 -5.99 -17.53
CA VAL A 12 8.59 -6.93 -17.31
C VAL A 12 8.73 -7.12 -15.80
N SER A 13 8.79 -8.37 -15.36
CA SER A 13 9.03 -8.74 -13.97
C SER A 13 10.21 -9.69 -13.86
N PHE A 14 11.07 -9.46 -12.88
CA PHE A 14 12.19 -10.32 -12.56
C PHE A 14 12.10 -10.68 -11.07
N SER A 15 12.36 -11.96 -10.78
CA SER A 15 12.56 -12.45 -9.42
C SER A 15 14.05 -12.56 -9.24
N MET A 16 14.56 -12.06 -8.12
CA MET A 16 15.96 -12.20 -7.74
C MET A 16 16.02 -12.61 -6.28
N ASP A 17 17.00 -13.43 -5.95
CA ASP A 17 17.36 -13.68 -4.57
C ASP A 17 18.11 -12.46 -4.06
N VAL A 18 17.62 -11.89 -2.96
CA VAL A 18 18.26 -10.77 -2.29
C VAL A 18 18.79 -11.30 -0.97
N GLU A 19 20.11 -11.19 -0.77
CA GLU A 19 20.68 -11.39 0.55
C GLU A 19 20.18 -10.27 1.47
N VAL A 20 19.26 -10.61 2.38
CA VAL A 20 18.77 -9.67 3.39
C VAL A 20 19.79 -9.65 4.52
N SER A 21 20.63 -8.62 4.56
CA SER A 21 21.44 -8.34 5.74
C SER A 21 20.55 -7.74 6.83
N MET A 22 20.56 -8.34 8.01
CA MET A 22 19.94 -7.75 9.19
C MET A 22 20.69 -6.47 9.51
N LEU A 23 19.98 -5.34 9.59
CA LEU A 23 20.58 -4.12 10.10
C LEU A 23 21.04 -4.36 11.55
N PRO A 24 22.21 -3.86 11.96
CA PRO A 24 22.68 -4.00 13.33
C PRO A 24 21.65 -3.35 14.26
N SER A 25 21.06 -4.16 15.13
CA SER A 25 20.13 -3.65 16.13
C SER A 25 20.89 -2.89 17.21
N LYS A 26 20.36 -1.72 17.60
CA LYS A 26 20.87 -0.96 18.76
C LYS A 26 20.67 -1.73 20.07
N SER A 27 19.71 -2.66 20.14
CA SER A 27 19.48 -3.49 21.32
C SER A 27 18.97 -4.89 20.96
N GLN A 28 19.41 -5.91 21.68
CA GLN A 28 18.90 -7.28 21.56
C GLN A 28 17.62 -7.50 22.42
N ALA A 29 17.02 -6.44 22.95
CA ALA A 29 15.83 -6.54 23.79
C ALA A 29 14.63 -7.04 22.95
N ARG A 30 13.86 -7.95 23.53
CA ARG A 30 12.61 -8.42 22.92
C ARG A 30 11.52 -7.38 23.13
N CYS A 31 10.70 -7.15 22.11
CA CYS A 31 9.51 -6.32 22.18
C CYS A 31 8.35 -7.04 21.50
N GLY A 32 7.18 -7.02 22.14
CA GLY A 32 5.93 -7.46 21.49
C GLY A 32 5.42 -6.37 20.57
N VAL A 33 4.99 -6.77 19.37
CA VAL A 33 4.35 -5.87 18.39
C VAL A 33 2.92 -6.33 18.18
N ASP A 34 1.96 -5.42 18.39
CA ASP A 34 0.55 -5.62 18.07
C ASP A 34 0.16 -4.71 16.89
N LEU A 35 -0.44 -5.27 15.85
CA LEU A 35 -0.81 -4.55 14.62
C LEU A 35 -2.32 -4.38 14.55
N GLY A 36 -2.80 -3.15 14.33
CA GLY A 36 -4.23 -2.83 14.45
C GLY A 36 -4.79 -1.90 13.39
N ILE A 37 -6.12 -1.76 13.41
CA ILE A 37 -6.87 -0.88 12.51
C ILE A 37 -6.84 0.57 13.01
N SER A 38 -6.84 0.78 14.32
CA SER A 38 -6.74 2.11 14.94
C SER A 38 -5.30 2.63 14.98
N ALA A 39 -4.37 1.79 15.44
CA ALA A 39 -2.93 2.03 15.43
C ALA A 39 -2.24 0.96 14.59
N LEU A 40 -1.34 1.40 13.70
CA LEU A 40 -0.64 0.54 12.74
C LEU A 40 0.18 -0.51 13.49
N ALA A 41 0.89 -0.05 14.50
CA ALA A 41 1.71 -0.88 15.38
C ALA A 41 1.68 -0.29 16.79
N THR A 42 1.56 -1.15 17.79
CA THR A 42 1.74 -0.84 19.21
C THR A 42 2.85 -1.72 19.77
N LEU A 43 3.78 -1.11 20.49
CA LEU A 43 4.91 -1.80 21.09
C LEU A 43 4.73 -1.95 22.60
N SER A 44 5.11 -3.12 23.13
CA SER A 44 5.09 -3.37 24.57
C SER A 44 6.17 -2.60 25.35
N ASN A 45 7.18 -2.07 24.66
CA ASN A 45 8.27 -1.29 25.23
C ASN A 45 8.82 -0.24 24.23
N GLY A 46 9.73 0.63 24.70
CA GLY A 46 10.33 1.70 23.91
C GLY A 46 9.72 3.08 24.18
N GLU A 47 10.43 4.13 23.75
CA GLU A 47 9.99 5.53 23.88
C GLU A 47 8.78 5.83 22.98
N ILE A 48 8.79 5.29 21.75
CA ILE A 48 7.65 5.35 20.83
C ILE A 48 6.83 4.08 21.01
N ARG A 49 5.59 4.22 21.48
CA ARG A 49 4.72 3.09 21.78
C ARG A 49 3.67 2.79 20.72
N TYR A 50 3.33 3.73 19.86
CA TYR A 50 2.32 3.52 18.82
C TYR A 50 2.61 4.31 17.55
N TRP A 51 2.15 3.76 16.42
CA TRP A 51 2.12 4.41 15.11
C TRP A 51 0.68 4.53 14.63
N ASP A 52 0.31 5.67 14.06
CA ASP A 52 -1.05 5.86 13.56
C ASP A 52 -1.31 5.04 12.27
N THR A 53 -2.51 4.48 12.16
CA THR A 53 -2.90 3.74 10.95
C THR A 53 -3.19 4.71 9.80
N PRO A 54 -2.50 4.61 8.65
CA PRO A 54 -2.92 5.32 7.46
C PRO A 54 -4.31 4.85 7.07
N LYS A 55 -5.16 5.74 6.54
CA LYS A 55 -6.55 5.41 6.16
C LYS A 55 -6.74 5.31 4.64
N PRO A 56 -5.96 4.47 3.91
CA PRO A 56 -6.01 4.44 2.46
C PRO A 56 -7.38 3.97 1.97
N LEU A 57 -8.03 3.01 2.65
CA LEU A 57 -9.35 2.52 2.26
C LEU A 57 -10.37 3.66 2.19
N GLN A 58 -10.47 4.48 3.23
CA GLN A 58 -11.42 5.59 3.27
C GLN A 58 -11.12 6.63 2.17
N GLN A 59 -9.84 6.89 1.87
CA GLN A 59 -9.45 7.80 0.80
C GLN A 59 -9.79 7.23 -0.59
N LYS A 60 -9.49 5.94 -0.81
CA LYS A 60 -9.75 5.26 -2.08
C LYS A 60 -11.24 5.08 -2.35
N LEU A 61 -12.06 4.79 -1.34
CA LEU A 61 -13.51 4.75 -1.47
C LEU A 61 -14.10 6.12 -1.87
N ARG A 62 -13.61 7.22 -1.28
CA ARG A 62 -14.00 8.58 -1.70
C ARG A 62 -13.60 8.86 -3.15
N GLN A 63 -12.39 8.45 -3.54
CA GLN A 63 -11.91 8.60 -4.91
C GLN A 63 -12.75 7.78 -5.91
N LEU A 64 -13.09 6.53 -5.55
CA LEU A 64 -13.93 5.64 -6.35
C LEU A 64 -15.33 6.23 -6.54
N ALA A 65 -15.98 6.68 -5.48
CA ALA A 65 -17.31 7.31 -5.56
C ALA A 65 -17.30 8.57 -6.44
N ARG A 66 -16.20 9.35 -6.44
CA ARG A 66 -16.03 10.48 -7.36
C ARG A 66 -15.91 10.02 -8.81
N TYR A 67 -15.16 8.95 -9.08
CA TYR A 67 -14.99 8.42 -10.43
C TYR A 67 -16.26 7.78 -10.98
N GLN A 68 -17.01 7.04 -10.15
CA GLN A 68 -18.31 6.50 -10.52
C GLN A 68 -19.29 7.61 -10.94
N ARG A 69 -19.40 8.69 -10.15
CA ARG A 69 -20.25 9.85 -10.50
C ARG A 69 -19.81 10.55 -11.79
N ARG A 70 -18.51 10.61 -12.07
CA ARG A 70 -18.00 11.15 -13.33
C ARG A 70 -18.34 10.24 -14.51
N LEU A 71 -18.16 8.92 -14.33
CA LEU A 71 -18.41 7.92 -15.36
C LEU A 71 -19.88 7.90 -15.80
N VAL A 72 -20.83 8.00 -14.87
CA VAL A 72 -22.28 8.05 -15.20
C VAL A 72 -22.63 9.21 -16.13
N LYS A 73 -21.91 10.33 -16.07
CA LYS A 73 -22.14 11.50 -16.92
C LYS A 73 -21.43 11.43 -18.29
N LYS A 74 -20.57 10.44 -18.50
CA LYS A 74 -19.75 10.32 -19.71
C LYS A 74 -20.46 9.45 -20.75
N VAL A 75 -20.54 9.95 -21.98
CA VAL A 75 -21.07 9.20 -23.13
C VAL A 75 -19.93 8.48 -23.82
N LYS A 76 -20.08 7.17 -24.03
CA LYS A 76 -19.07 6.32 -24.70
C LYS A 76 -18.66 6.97 -26.04
N ARG A 77 -17.36 7.13 -26.26
CA ARG A 77 -16.74 7.80 -27.44
C ARG A 77 -16.88 9.32 -27.54
N SER A 78 -17.39 10.00 -26.51
CA SER A 78 -17.34 11.48 -26.46
C SER A 78 -15.92 11.98 -26.17
N LYS A 79 -15.63 13.24 -26.53
CA LYS A 79 -14.33 13.92 -26.26
C LYS A 79 -13.91 13.91 -24.77
N GLY A 80 -14.84 13.66 -23.85
CA GLY A 80 -14.59 13.60 -22.42
C GLY A 80 -14.79 12.22 -21.79
N TYR A 81 -14.95 11.14 -22.57
CA TYR A 81 -15.03 9.76 -22.04
C TYR A 81 -13.72 9.34 -21.37
#